data_AF-J2SEL8-F1
#
_entry.id   AF-J2SEL8-F1
#
_cell.length_a   1.000
_cell.length_b   1.000
_cell.length_c   1.000
_cell.angle_alpha   90.00
_cell.angle_beta   90.00
_cell.angle_gamma   90.00
#
_symmetry.space_group_name_H-M   'P 1'
#
loop_
_entity.id
_entity.type
_entity.pdbx_description
1 polymer ?
#
loop_
_entity_poly.entity_id
_entity_poly.type
_entity_poly.pdbx_seq_one_letter_code
_entity_poly.pdbx_strand_id
1 'polypeptide(L)'
;MTASCLSRRAASGRFLLQTTGRNRPEAAGRLIKLRWLSWRFFRYADGRMTEVYQGSCLCAAVSYELLTPPKAVSHCHCSQCRKGHGAAFASYGSVPRSALRILNGATNITTYSSSETVLREFCAQCGSTLFWSRSEGEFADWVSIALGTLDTPFAAQKQKHVHVASAVHWYTPSKLCPQVD
;
A
#
# COMPACT_ATOMS: atom_id res chain seq x y z
N MET A 1 12.84 23.60 -6.40
CA MET A 1 12.28 22.93 -7.59
C MET A 1 12.08 21.46 -7.27
N THR A 2 10.86 21.06 -6.92
CA THR A 2 10.54 19.70 -6.45
C THR A 2 10.21 18.79 -7.63
N ALA A 3 11.16 17.93 -8.03
CA ALA A 3 10.91 16.89 -9.02
C ALA A 3 10.05 15.79 -8.39
N SER A 4 8.76 15.82 -8.66
CA SER A 4 7.86 14.68 -8.46
C SER A 4 8.25 13.57 -9.44
N CYS A 5 8.55 12.39 -8.92
CA CYS A 5 8.85 11.20 -9.72
C CYS A 5 7.52 10.65 -10.32
N LEU A 6 6.96 11.36 -11.30
CA LEU A 6 5.70 10.99 -11.96
C LEU A 6 5.88 9.78 -12.87
N SER A 7 5.02 8.78 -12.71
CA SER A 7 4.86 7.68 -13.66
C SER A 7 4.28 8.22 -14.98
N ARG A 8 4.94 7.91 -16.10
CA ARG A 8 4.43 8.25 -17.43
C ARG A 8 3.25 7.33 -17.76
N ARG A 9 2.07 7.92 -17.97
CA ARG A 9 0.92 7.25 -18.61
C ARG A 9 1.23 7.05 -20.09
N ALA A 10 1.06 5.82 -20.58
CA ALA A 10 1.06 5.53 -22.02
C ALA A 10 -0.26 6.01 -22.66
N ALA A 11 -0.13 6.54 -23.87
CA ALA A 11 -1.15 7.27 -24.62
C ALA A 11 -2.28 6.38 -25.16
N SER A 12 -3.48 6.95 -25.15
CA SER A 12 -4.71 6.43 -25.73
C SER A 12 -4.68 6.43 -27.26
N GLY A 13 -4.85 5.26 -27.88
CA GLY A 13 -5.21 5.12 -29.29
C GLY A 13 -6.71 5.26 -29.49
N ARG A 14 -7.14 6.28 -30.23
CA ARG A 14 -8.51 6.46 -30.74
C ARG A 14 -8.73 5.50 -31.90
N PHE A 15 -9.81 4.72 -31.87
CA PHE A 15 -10.43 4.17 -33.07
C PHE A 15 -11.89 4.62 -33.11
N LEU A 16 -12.21 5.45 -34.10
CA LEU A 16 -13.54 5.89 -34.46
C LEU A 16 -14.12 4.85 -35.42
N LEU A 17 -15.25 4.24 -35.08
CA LEU A 17 -16.15 3.68 -36.09
C LEU A 17 -17.61 4.05 -35.78
N GLN A 18 -18.29 4.33 -36.89
CA GLN A 18 -19.52 5.08 -37.04
C GLN A 18 -20.76 4.40 -36.44
N THR A 19 -21.72 5.23 -36.03
CA THR A 19 -23.07 4.84 -35.62
C THR A 19 -24.00 4.72 -36.82
N THR A 20 -24.74 3.62 -36.94
CA THR A 20 -26.00 3.59 -37.71
C THR A 20 -27.02 2.66 -37.03
N GLY A 21 -28.24 3.17 -36.83
CA GLY A 21 -29.48 2.42 -37.09
C GLY A 21 -30.11 1.56 -35.99
N ARG A 22 -30.91 2.21 -35.13
CA ARG A 22 -32.27 1.85 -34.67
C ARG A 22 -32.73 0.37 -34.74
N ASN A 23 -33.01 -0.25 -33.59
CA ASN A 23 -34.30 -0.90 -33.24
C ASN A 23 -34.29 -1.49 -31.81
N ARG A 24 -35.30 -1.14 -31.00
CA ARG A 24 -35.64 -1.79 -29.72
C ARG A 24 -36.63 -2.92 -29.98
N PRO A 25 -36.54 -4.02 -29.22
CA PRO A 25 -37.73 -4.61 -28.64
C PRO A 25 -37.59 -4.79 -27.13
N GLU A 26 -38.68 -4.53 -26.41
CA GLU A 26 -38.90 -4.97 -25.03
C GLU A 26 -39.14 -6.49 -25.02
N ALA A 27 -38.44 -7.23 -24.15
CA ALA A 27 -38.96 -8.45 -23.53
C ALA A 27 -38.11 -8.84 -22.32
N ALA A 28 -38.81 -9.12 -21.22
CA ALA A 28 -38.29 -9.56 -19.94
C ALA A 28 -37.70 -10.99 -20.00
N GLY A 29 -36.65 -11.25 -19.22
CA GLY A 29 -36.13 -12.62 -19.04
C GLY A 29 -34.79 -12.72 -18.32
N ARG A 30 -34.87 -13.03 -17.02
CA ARG A 30 -33.89 -13.67 -16.10
C ARG A 30 -32.39 -13.78 -16.47
N LEU A 31 -31.61 -13.39 -15.45
CA LEU A 31 -30.33 -13.96 -14.96
C LEU A 31 -29.11 -13.87 -15.89
N ILE A 32 -28.10 -13.10 -15.46
CA ILE A 32 -26.72 -13.55 -15.22
C ILE A 32 -26.04 -12.47 -14.35
N LYS A 33 -25.45 -12.90 -13.21
CA LYS A 33 -24.54 -12.10 -12.39
C LYS A 33 -23.34 -11.67 -13.23
N LEU A 34 -23.27 -10.41 -13.64
CA LEU A 34 -22.03 -9.82 -14.15
C LEU A 34 -21.29 -9.14 -12.99
N ARG A 35 -20.32 -9.91 -12.49
CA ARG A 35 -19.30 -9.54 -11.52
C ARG A 35 -18.29 -8.62 -12.22
N TRP A 36 -17.81 -7.60 -11.50
CA TRP A 36 -16.67 -6.72 -11.82
C TRP A 36 -16.91 -5.57 -12.81
N LEU A 37 -16.94 -4.33 -12.28
CA LEU A 37 -16.35 -3.08 -12.83
C LEU A 37 -17.06 -1.83 -12.27
N SER A 38 -16.64 -1.36 -11.09
CA SER A 38 -16.75 0.04 -10.62
C SER A 38 -16.30 0.09 -9.14
N TRP A 39 -15.01 -0.15 -8.88
CA TRP A 39 -14.44 0.05 -7.55
C TRP A 39 -14.06 1.53 -7.37
N ARG A 40 -15.08 2.37 -7.12
CA ARG A 40 -14.88 3.72 -6.56
C ARG A 40 -14.90 3.58 -5.03
N PHE A 41 -13.73 3.45 -4.43
CA PHE A 41 -13.51 3.25 -2.99
C PHE A 41 -13.64 4.54 -2.18
N PHE A 42 -14.81 5.16 -2.23
CA PHE A 42 -15.09 6.32 -1.38
C PHE A 42 -16.10 5.89 -0.34
N ARG A 43 -15.70 5.89 0.93
CA ARG A 43 -16.65 5.87 2.04
C ARG A 43 -17.09 7.30 2.28
N TYR A 44 -18.41 7.51 2.26
CA TYR A 44 -19.03 8.75 2.72
C TYR A 44 -19.33 8.58 4.20
N ALA A 45 -18.52 9.22 5.05
CA ALA A 45 -18.87 9.50 6.43
C ALA A 45 -18.90 11.03 6.58
N ASP A 46 -20.01 11.57 7.10
CA ASP A 46 -20.15 12.98 7.49
C ASP A 46 -19.92 14.01 6.35
N GLY A 47 -20.23 13.64 5.11
CA GLY A 47 -20.15 14.55 3.95
C GLY A 47 -18.73 14.78 3.41
N ARG A 48 -17.72 14.03 3.87
CA ARG A 48 -16.36 14.02 3.31
C ARG A 48 -16.05 12.66 2.68
N MET A 49 -15.53 12.66 1.46
CA MET A 49 -14.97 11.44 0.86
C MET A 49 -13.66 11.10 1.56
N THR A 50 -13.64 10.08 2.41
CA THR A 50 -12.40 9.53 2.94
C THR A 50 -11.85 8.52 1.93
N GLU A 51 -10.66 8.77 1.40
CA GLU A 51 -9.92 7.75 0.65
C GLU A 51 -9.52 6.63 1.60
N VAL A 52 -10.05 5.44 1.33
CA VAL A 52 -9.73 4.23 2.09
C VAL A 52 -8.75 3.39 1.28
N TYR A 53 -7.68 2.94 1.92
CA TYR A 53 -6.69 2.07 1.32
C TYR A 53 -6.79 0.69 1.95
N GLN A 54 -7.07 -0.33 1.14
CA GLN A 54 -7.10 -1.72 1.59
C GLN A 54 -5.78 -2.43 1.29
N GLY A 55 -5.44 -3.38 2.14
CA GLY A 55 -4.32 -4.29 1.92
C GLY A 55 -4.54 -5.64 2.58
N SER A 56 -3.70 -6.59 2.20
CA SER A 56 -3.75 -7.96 2.69
C SER A 56 -2.37 -8.61 2.67
N CYS A 57 -2.20 -9.67 3.47
CA CYS A 57 -1.03 -10.53 3.35
C CYS A 57 -1.10 -11.39 2.08
N LEU A 58 0.00 -12.04 1.69
CA LEU A 58 0.07 -12.87 0.48
C LEU A 58 -1.01 -13.96 0.42
N CYS A 59 -1.31 -14.61 1.55
CA CYS A 59 -2.35 -15.65 1.60
C CYS A 59 -3.76 -15.10 1.86
N ALA A 60 -3.94 -13.78 1.94
CA ALA A 60 -5.18 -13.09 2.28
C ALA A 60 -5.81 -13.46 3.64
N ALA A 61 -5.11 -14.23 4.48
CA ALA A 61 -5.58 -14.60 5.81
C ALA A 61 -5.70 -13.38 6.75
N VAL A 62 -4.91 -12.33 6.50
CA VAL A 62 -4.98 -11.02 7.15
C VAL A 62 -5.37 -9.99 6.12
N SER A 63 -6.37 -9.17 6.43
CA SER A 63 -6.75 -8.00 5.63
C SER A 63 -7.00 -6.79 6.54
N TYR A 64 -6.73 -5.60 6.01
CA TYR A 64 -6.81 -4.35 6.76
C TYR A 64 -7.28 -3.19 5.87
N GLU A 65 -7.76 -2.12 6.52
CA GLU A 65 -8.02 -0.82 5.88
C GLU A 65 -7.24 0.30 6.59
N LEU A 66 -6.84 1.30 5.79
CA LEU A 66 -6.26 2.56 6.25
C LEU A 66 -7.25 3.68 5.95
N LEU A 67 -7.60 4.46 6.97
CA LEU A 67 -8.56 5.58 6.86
C LEU A 67 -7.91 6.89 6.40
N THR A 68 -6.59 6.90 6.27
CA THR A 68 -5.81 8.03 5.78
C THR A 68 -4.75 7.55 4.80
N PRO A 69 -4.38 8.35 3.79
CA PRO A 69 -3.30 7.98 2.87
C PRO A 69 -1.98 7.79 3.64
N PRO A 70 -1.19 6.75 3.32
CA PRO A 70 0.15 6.57 3.88
C PRO A 70 1.03 7.79 3.61
N LYS A 71 1.74 8.24 4.66
CA LYS A 71 2.69 9.36 4.62
C LYS A 71 4.12 8.85 4.84
N ALA A 72 5.08 9.77 4.84
CA ALA A 72 6.48 9.49 5.18
C ALA A 72 7.07 8.27 4.46
N VAL A 73 6.77 8.14 3.15
CA VAL A 73 7.18 6.97 2.38
C VAL A 73 8.70 6.87 2.34
N SER A 74 9.21 5.70 2.73
CA SER A 74 10.64 5.44 2.79
C SER A 74 11.01 4.05 2.29
N HIS A 75 12.17 3.98 1.65
CA HIS A 75 12.83 2.76 1.22
C HIS A 75 14.04 2.55 2.14
N CYS A 76 13.89 1.68 3.13
CA CYS A 76 14.90 1.47 4.17
C CYS A 76 15.86 0.35 3.80
N HIS A 77 17.15 0.70 3.73
CA HIS A 77 18.23 -0.19 3.31
C HIS A 77 18.93 -0.86 4.49
N CYS A 78 18.53 -0.66 5.75
CA CYS A 78 19.23 -1.27 6.89
C CYS A 78 19.11 -2.81 6.90
N SER A 79 20.03 -3.50 7.56
CA SER A 79 20.13 -4.97 7.52
C SER A 79 18.86 -5.67 8.01
N GLN A 80 18.20 -5.13 9.05
CA GLN A 80 16.94 -5.67 9.56
C GLN A 80 15.81 -5.55 8.54
N CYS A 81 15.71 -4.41 7.85
CA CYS A 81 14.69 -4.17 6.83
C CYS A 81 14.88 -5.06 5.60
N ARG A 82 16.13 -5.22 5.15
CA ARG A 82 16.46 -6.15 4.05
C ARG A 82 16.12 -7.59 4.40
N LYS A 83 16.54 -8.04 5.59
CA LYS A 83 16.28 -9.42 6.05
C LYS A 83 14.80 -9.69 6.28
N GLY A 84 14.07 -8.75 6.90
CA GLY A 84 12.64 -8.92 7.17
C GLY A 84 11.78 -8.98 5.91
N HIS A 85 12.17 -8.28 4.85
CA HIS A 85 11.45 -8.32 3.56
C HIS A 85 12.03 -9.32 2.56
N GLY A 86 13.20 -9.89 2.82
CA GLY A 86 13.93 -10.70 1.82
C GLY A 86 14.24 -9.91 0.54
N ALA A 87 14.50 -8.60 0.65
CA ALA A 87 14.58 -7.68 -0.49
C ALA A 87 15.75 -6.68 -0.36
N ALA A 88 16.01 -5.91 -1.43
CA ALA A 88 17.06 -4.89 -1.46
C ALA A 88 16.85 -3.81 -0.37
N PHE A 89 15.60 -3.52 -0.05
CA PHE A 89 15.14 -2.59 0.97
C PHE A 89 13.69 -2.93 1.35
N ALA A 90 13.23 -2.41 2.48
CA ALA A 90 11.82 -2.43 2.84
C ALA A 90 11.15 -1.10 2.44
N SER A 91 10.00 -1.18 1.77
CA SER A 91 9.19 0.01 1.45
C SER A 91 8.06 0.17 2.45
N TYR A 92 8.08 1.27 3.19
CA TYR A 92 7.06 1.58 4.20
C TYR A 92 6.37 2.91 3.93
N GLY A 93 5.12 3.01 4.35
CA GLY A 93 4.39 4.27 4.51
C GLY A 93 3.65 4.28 5.84
N SER A 94 3.61 5.41 6.52
CA SER A 94 3.12 5.52 7.90
C SER A 94 1.76 6.20 7.98
N VAL A 95 0.93 5.71 8.90
CA VAL A 95 -0.36 6.31 9.27
C VAL A 95 -0.46 6.41 10.79
N PRO A 96 -1.31 7.29 11.34
CA PRO A 96 -1.68 7.19 12.75
C PRO A 96 -2.26 5.79 13.04
N ARG A 97 -1.93 5.19 14.18
CA ARG A 97 -2.42 3.86 14.55
C ARG A 97 -3.95 3.79 14.56
N SER A 98 -4.60 4.88 14.98
CA SER A 98 -6.07 5.02 14.94
C SER A 98 -6.68 4.96 13.53
N ALA A 99 -5.87 5.15 12.48
CA ALA A 99 -6.29 5.04 11.09
C ALA A 99 -6.12 3.62 10.52
N LEU A 100 -5.44 2.70 11.20
CA LEU A 100 -5.33 1.30 10.81
C LEU A 100 -6.45 0.49 11.45
N ARG A 101 -7.18 -0.29 10.64
CA ARG A 101 -8.17 -1.25 11.13
C ARG A 101 -7.89 -2.61 10.53
N ILE A 102 -7.78 -3.63 11.37
CA ILE A 102 -7.71 -5.02 10.93
C ILE A 102 -9.13 -5.48 10.64
N LEU A 103 -9.39 -5.89 9.40
CA LEU A 103 -10.70 -6.34 8.94
C LEU A 103 -10.88 -7.84 9.16
N ASN A 104 -9.83 -8.62 8.98
CA ASN A 104 -9.82 -10.06 9.19
C ASN A 104 -8.44 -10.56 9.65
N GLY A 105 -8.42 -11.68 10.37
CA GLY A 105 -7.18 -12.41 10.65
C GLY A 105 -6.28 -11.81 11.72
N ALA A 106 -6.82 -11.02 12.66
CA ALA A 106 -6.03 -10.46 13.77
C ALA A 106 -5.24 -11.54 14.54
N THR A 107 -5.82 -12.74 14.70
CA THR A 107 -5.18 -13.91 15.34
C THR A 107 -4.05 -14.52 14.50
N ASN A 108 -3.98 -14.21 13.21
CA ASN A 108 -2.91 -14.67 12.30
C ASN A 108 -1.75 -13.65 12.21
N ILE A 109 -1.80 -12.56 12.98
CA ILE A 109 -0.70 -11.60 13.08
C ILE A 109 0.20 -12.02 14.24
N THR A 110 1.47 -12.24 13.94
CA THR A 110 2.53 -12.50 14.94
C THR A 110 3.49 -11.33 14.98
N THR A 111 4.07 -11.08 16.16
CA THR A 111 4.98 -9.97 16.41
C THR A 111 6.39 -10.47 16.70
N TYR A 112 7.38 -9.79 16.14
CA TYR A 112 8.80 -9.92 16.46
C TYR A 112 9.33 -8.61 17.00
N SER A 113 9.93 -8.66 18.19
CA SER A 113 10.62 -7.51 18.79
C SER A 113 12.04 -7.41 18.23
N SER A 114 12.29 -6.39 17.41
CA SER A 114 13.59 -6.18 16.74
C SER A 114 14.54 -5.27 17.50
N SER A 115 14.01 -4.62 18.54
CA SER A 115 14.72 -3.95 19.63
C SER A 115 13.71 -3.77 20.77
N GLU A 116 14.15 -3.33 21.94
CA GLU A 116 13.27 -3.09 23.11
C GLU A 116 12.02 -2.27 22.78
N THR A 117 12.13 -1.31 21.86
CA THR A 117 11.05 -0.38 21.53
C THR A 117 10.43 -0.57 20.15
N VAL A 118 10.91 -1.53 19.34
CA VAL A 118 10.49 -1.68 17.94
C VAL A 118 9.87 -3.05 17.68
N LEU A 119 8.58 -3.02 17.37
CA LEU A 119 7.78 -4.20 17.04
C LEU A 119 7.58 -4.32 15.53
N ARG A 120 7.72 -5.54 15.01
CA ARG A 120 7.46 -5.89 13.61
C ARG A 120 6.38 -6.96 13.57
N GLU A 121 5.34 -6.71 12.79
CA GLU A 121 4.15 -7.56 12.72
C GLU A 121 4.06 -8.19 11.33
N PHE A 122 3.84 -9.50 11.28
CA PHE A 122 3.79 -10.28 10.04
C PHE A 122 2.75 -11.39 10.13
N CYS A 123 2.31 -11.88 8.98
CA CYS A 123 1.36 -12.98 8.92
C CYS A 123 2.04 -14.29 9.34
N ALA A 124 1.53 -14.94 10.38
CA ALA A 124 2.04 -16.23 10.88
C ALA A 124 1.94 -17.37 9.85
N GLN A 125 1.01 -17.27 8.90
CA GLN A 125 0.75 -18.32 7.92
C GLN A 125 1.64 -18.23 6.68
N CYS A 126 1.85 -17.03 6.13
CA CYS A 126 2.62 -16.84 4.88
C CYS A 126 3.91 -16.05 5.05
N GLY A 127 4.18 -15.50 6.24
CA GLY A 127 5.39 -14.72 6.51
C GLY A 127 5.41 -13.31 5.93
N SER A 128 4.35 -12.83 5.25
CA SER A 128 4.31 -11.46 4.75
C SER A 128 4.49 -10.46 5.88
N THR A 129 5.52 -9.60 5.78
CA THR A 129 5.67 -8.45 6.68
C THR A 129 4.51 -7.48 6.42
N LEU A 130 3.79 -7.11 7.48
CA LEU A 130 2.62 -6.24 7.40
C LEU A 130 2.92 -4.86 7.96
N PHE A 131 3.39 -4.80 9.20
CA PHE A 131 3.53 -3.55 9.92
C PHE A 131 4.84 -3.49 10.71
N TRP A 132 5.28 -2.28 11.04
CA TRP A 132 6.21 -2.05 12.14
C TRP A 132 5.84 -0.77 12.89
N SER A 133 6.16 -0.73 14.16
CA SER A 133 5.86 0.42 15.02
C SER A 133 6.84 0.55 16.17
N ARG A 134 6.84 1.72 16.80
CA ARG A 134 7.53 1.95 18.08
C ARG A 134 6.53 1.82 19.22
N SER A 135 6.93 1.20 20.33
CA SER A 135 6.10 1.13 21.54
C SER A 135 6.17 2.40 22.38
N GLU A 136 7.20 3.23 22.20
CA GLU A 136 7.42 4.46 22.95
C GLU A 136 8.15 5.54 22.13
N GLY A 137 8.22 6.74 22.70
CA GLY A 137 8.90 7.90 22.13
C GLY A 137 8.09 8.66 21.09
N GLU A 138 8.77 9.58 20.39
CA GLU A 138 8.16 10.31 19.28
C GLU A 138 7.69 9.31 18.22
N PHE A 139 6.43 9.44 17.80
CA PHE A 139 5.73 8.55 16.86
C PHE A 139 5.27 7.18 17.40
N ALA A 140 5.17 6.97 18.72
CA ALA A 140 4.58 5.74 19.28
C ALA A 140 3.12 5.49 18.83
N ASP A 141 2.36 6.57 18.59
CA ASP A 141 0.99 6.52 18.06
C ASP A 141 0.91 6.30 16.55
N TRP A 142 2.04 6.03 15.88
CA TRP A 142 2.10 5.75 14.45
C TRP A 142 2.44 4.30 14.17
N VAL A 143 1.93 3.82 13.05
CA VAL A 143 2.25 2.50 12.50
C VAL A 143 2.68 2.64 11.06
N SER A 144 3.72 1.91 10.69
CA SER A 144 4.25 1.88 9.33
C SER A 144 3.85 0.59 8.63
N ILE A 145 3.24 0.74 7.47
CA ILE A 145 2.66 -0.34 6.66
C ILE A 145 3.65 -0.74 5.57
N ALA A 146 3.88 -2.03 5.39
CA ALA A 146 4.64 -2.57 4.26
C ALA A 146 3.86 -2.30 2.97
N LEU A 147 4.32 -1.34 2.16
CA LEU A 147 3.55 -0.85 1.00
C LEU A 147 3.29 -1.92 -0.06
N GLY A 148 4.12 -2.97 -0.12
CA GLY A 148 3.91 -4.11 -1.02
C GLY A 148 2.68 -4.96 -0.68
N THR A 149 2.04 -4.72 0.47
CA THR A 149 0.82 -5.43 0.90
C THR A 149 -0.47 -4.63 0.61
N LEU A 150 -0.37 -3.46 0.00
CA LEU A 150 -1.54 -2.68 -0.42
C LEU A 150 -2.16 -3.26 -1.67
N ASP A 151 -3.45 -3.58 -1.60
CA ASP A 151 -4.27 -4.00 -2.75
C ASP A 151 -4.84 -2.78 -3.48
N THR A 152 -5.04 -1.68 -2.75
CA THR A 152 -5.48 -0.41 -3.33
C THR A 152 -4.30 0.32 -3.97
N PRO A 153 -4.41 0.78 -5.24
CA PRO A 153 -3.34 1.55 -5.89
C PRO A 153 -2.97 2.79 -5.07
N PHE A 154 -1.69 2.93 -4.77
CA PHE A 154 -1.14 4.07 -4.03
C PHE A 154 0.07 4.63 -4.77
N ALA A 155 0.09 5.95 -4.97
CA ALA A 155 1.20 6.67 -5.56
C ALA A 155 1.75 7.69 -4.57
N ALA A 156 2.97 7.45 -4.08
CA ALA A 156 3.64 8.35 -3.16
C ALA A 156 3.98 9.67 -3.86
N GLN A 157 3.53 10.80 -3.30
CA GLN A 157 3.95 12.13 -3.80
C GLN A 157 5.38 12.48 -3.41
N LYS A 158 5.83 12.03 -2.24
CA LYS A 158 7.17 12.22 -1.69
C LYS A 158 7.66 10.89 -1.13
N GLN A 159 8.90 10.53 -1.44
CA GLN A 159 9.57 9.32 -0.95
C GLN A 159 11.07 9.57 -0.83
N LYS A 160 11.73 8.80 0.05
CA LYS A 160 13.18 8.89 0.26
C LYS A 160 13.78 7.50 0.46
N HIS A 161 15.06 7.36 0.14
CA HIS A 161 15.85 6.20 0.55
C HIS A 161 16.55 6.54 1.87
N VAL A 162 16.52 5.60 2.82
CA VAL A 162 17.13 5.76 4.15
C VAL A 162 18.13 4.65 4.42
N HIS A 163 19.20 4.95 5.17
CA HIS A 163 20.33 4.06 5.46
C HIS A 163 21.04 3.54 4.21
N VAL A 164 21.24 4.40 3.21
CA VAL A 164 21.77 4.02 1.89
C VAL A 164 23.19 3.48 1.97
N ALA A 165 23.98 3.88 2.97
CA ALA A 165 25.28 3.27 3.25
C ALA A 165 25.20 1.74 3.49
N SER A 166 24.03 1.23 3.90
CA SER A 166 23.77 -0.20 4.08
C SER A 166 23.17 -0.89 2.84
N ALA A 167 23.04 -0.22 1.70
CA ALA A 167 22.46 -0.79 0.49
C ALA A 167 23.26 -2.00 -0.01
N VAL A 168 22.56 -2.96 -0.60
CA VAL A 168 23.18 -4.17 -1.18
C VAL A 168 23.88 -3.84 -2.50
N HIS A 169 25.00 -4.51 -2.78
CA HIS A 169 25.80 -4.24 -3.98
C HIS A 169 25.10 -4.60 -5.30
N TRP A 170 24.11 -5.49 -5.27
CA TRP A 170 23.36 -5.92 -6.45
C TRP A 170 22.16 -5.01 -6.79
N TYR A 171 21.93 -3.93 -6.03
CA TYR A 171 20.88 -2.95 -6.31
C TYR A 171 21.41 -1.53 -6.13
N THR A 172 21.18 -0.67 -7.12
CA THR A 172 21.52 0.76 -7.03
C THR A 172 20.26 1.60 -6.83
N PRO A 173 20.12 2.31 -5.69
CA PRO A 173 19.04 3.26 -5.47
C PRO A 173 18.97 4.35 -6.54
N SER A 174 17.76 4.76 -6.92
CA SER A 174 17.59 5.87 -7.85
C SER A 174 18.16 7.17 -7.28
N LYS A 175 18.96 7.88 -8.08
CA LYS A 175 19.50 9.20 -7.73
C LYS A 175 18.44 10.31 -7.75
N LEU A 176 17.25 10.04 -8.30
CA LEU A 176 16.16 11.01 -8.41
C LEU A 176 15.37 11.19 -7.11
N CYS A 177 15.52 10.28 -6.15
CA CYS A 177 14.89 10.36 -4.85
C CYS A 177 15.91 10.83 -3.80
N PRO A 178 15.52 11.67 -2.82
CA PRO A 178 16.38 12.02 -1.69
C PRO A 178 16.93 10.78 -1.00
N GLN A 179 18.23 10.82 -0.68
CA GLN A 179 18.95 9.75 0.01
C GLN A 179 19.44 10.32 1.34
N VAL A 180 19.18 9.60 2.43
CA VAL A 180 19.65 9.95 3.77
C VAL A 180 20.18 8.69 4.45
N ASP A 181 21.08 8.87 5.41
CA ASP A 181 21.55 7.80 6.29
C ASP A 181 20.86 7.82 7.65
#